data_AF-A0A182RZJ3-F1
#
_entry.id   AF-A0A182RZJ3-F1
#
_cell.length_a   1.000
_cell.length_b   1.000
_cell.length_c   1.000
_cell.angle_alpha   90.00
_cell.angle_beta   90.00
_cell.angle_gamma   90.00
#
_symmetry.space_group_name_H-M   'P 1'
#
loop_
_entity.id
_entity.type
_entity.pdbx_description
1 polymer ?
#
loop_
_entity_poly.entity_id
_entity_poly.type
_entity_poly.pdbx_seq_one_letter_code
_entity_poly.pdbx_strand_id
1 'polypeptide(L)'
;MNCSGPAQAYFAEYHQKAQEHCVKPQYYFGNVISEQEAGRQRYKLYYKDFDFSDSSSSESSSSSDSSSSEEKPHEYFFEKQQYTEKDCPVKHQAQYVEQGDKICFTSRPLPTCASQCKAAEKVPKYVDVHCRDVTDSVAQLYKQQIRKGVNPDMSNKSVTKTVKFFLPKKCVHV
;
A
#
# COMPACT_ATOMS: atom_id res chain seq x y z
N MET A 1 55.35 -17.82 -20.34
CA MET A 1 54.26 -17.00 -20.91
C MET A 1 53.44 -16.47 -19.74
N ASN A 2 53.46 -15.15 -19.51
CA ASN A 2 52.83 -14.54 -18.34
C ASN A 2 51.52 -13.87 -18.79
N CYS A 3 50.39 -14.52 -18.52
CA CYS A 3 49.07 -14.02 -18.91
C CYS A 3 48.59 -13.00 -17.88
N SER A 4 49.06 -11.76 -17.98
CA SER A 4 48.46 -10.64 -17.24
C SER A 4 47.39 -9.99 -18.13
N GLY A 5 46.13 -10.40 -17.92
CA GLY A 5 44.97 -9.82 -18.60
C GLY A 5 44.39 -8.63 -17.82
N PRO A 6 43.55 -7.79 -18.45
CA PRO A 6 42.98 -6.59 -17.84
C PRO A 6 41.97 -6.89 -16.71
N ALA A 7 41.65 -8.16 -16.45
CA ALA A 7 40.70 -8.58 -15.41
C ALA A 7 41.04 -8.05 -14.01
N GLN A 8 42.34 -7.95 -13.67
CA GLN A 8 42.76 -7.39 -12.38
C GLN A 8 42.49 -5.88 -12.28
N ALA A 9 42.61 -5.13 -13.38
CA ALA A 9 42.33 -3.70 -13.39
C ALA A 9 40.84 -3.41 -13.15
N TYR A 10 39.95 -4.18 -13.80
CA TYR A 10 38.50 -4.05 -13.59
C TYR A 10 38.07 -4.40 -12.16
N PHE A 11 38.70 -5.40 -11.56
CA PHE A 11 38.43 -5.79 -10.16
C PHE A 11 38.85 -4.68 -9.19
N ALA A 12 40.04 -4.09 -9.38
CA ALA A 12 40.53 -3.01 -8.53
C ALA A 12 39.66 -1.73 -8.65
N GLU A 13 39.26 -1.37 -9.87
CA GLU A 13 38.39 -0.21 -10.13
C GLU A 13 37.01 -0.38 -9.48
N TYR A 14 36.40 -1.57 -9.59
CA TYR A 14 35.12 -1.88 -8.95
C TYR A 14 35.22 -1.78 -7.42
N HIS A 15 36.31 -2.28 -6.84
CA HIS A 15 36.53 -2.22 -5.39
C HIS A 15 36.83 -0.80 -4.89
N GLN A 16 37.55 0.03 -5.65
CA GLN A 16 37.74 1.45 -5.32
C GLN A 16 36.42 2.22 -5.35
N LYS A 17 35.61 2.03 -6.40
CA LYS A 17 34.32 2.72 -6.54
C LYS A 17 33.32 2.33 -5.44
N ALA A 18 33.41 1.10 -4.93
CA ALA A 18 32.62 0.64 -3.79
C ALA A 18 33.09 1.23 -2.45
N GLN A 19 34.33 1.72 -2.36
CA GLN A 19 34.89 2.38 -1.18
C GLN A 19 34.69 3.91 -1.20
N GLU A 20 34.25 4.49 -2.32
CA GLU A 20 33.89 5.89 -2.38
C GLU A 20 32.74 6.20 -1.39
N HIS A 21 32.91 7.29 -0.66
CA HIS A 21 32.21 7.63 0.57
C HIS A 21 30.71 7.34 0.56
N CYS A 22 30.31 6.29 1.29
CA CYS A 22 28.94 6.02 1.65
C CYS A 22 28.49 7.03 2.73
N VAL A 23 28.10 8.24 2.32
CA VAL A 23 27.59 9.25 3.26
C VAL A 23 26.15 8.92 3.61
N LYS A 24 25.88 8.68 4.89
CA LYS A 24 24.50 8.51 5.37
C LYS A 24 23.74 9.84 5.20
N PRO A 25 22.56 9.86 4.55
CA PRO A 25 21.75 11.07 4.51
C PRO A 25 21.30 11.38 5.95
N GLN A 26 21.61 12.59 6.40
CA GLN A 26 21.15 13.11 7.68
C GLN A 26 19.91 13.97 7.43
N TYR A 27 18.77 13.55 7.98
CA TYR A 27 17.50 14.25 7.82
C TYR A 27 17.30 15.19 9.01
N TYR A 28 17.16 16.48 8.72
CA TYR A 28 16.82 17.49 9.71
C TYR A 28 15.33 17.79 9.59
N PHE A 29 14.58 17.51 10.65
CA PHE A 29 13.17 17.86 10.75
C PHE A 29 13.07 19.19 11.49
N GLY A 30 12.77 20.26 10.77
CA GLY A 30 12.42 21.55 11.37
C GLY A 30 10.95 21.59 11.77
N ASN A 31 10.63 22.33 12.82
CA ASN A 31 9.24 22.56 13.21
C ASN A 31 8.50 23.28 12.08
N VAL A 32 7.55 22.59 11.45
CA VAL A 32 6.65 23.20 10.46
C VAL A 32 5.62 24.02 11.23
N ILE A 33 5.69 25.34 11.14
CA ILE A 33 4.73 26.26 11.77
C ILE A 33 3.34 25.93 11.22
N SER A 34 2.38 25.64 12.11
CA SER A 34 0.99 25.37 11.70
C SER A 34 0.37 26.61 11.05
N GLU A 35 -0.59 26.46 10.13
CA GLU A 35 -1.27 27.61 9.51
C GLU A 35 -1.90 28.57 10.54
N GLN A 36 -2.25 28.04 11.72
CA GLN A 36 -2.80 28.78 12.84
C GLN A 36 -1.77 29.70 13.49
N GLU A 37 -0.52 29.26 13.56
CA GLU A 37 0.62 30.03 14.09
C GLU A 37 1.24 30.95 13.04
N ALA A 38 1.01 30.67 11.75
CA ALA A 38 1.35 31.56 10.64
C ALA A 38 0.32 32.70 10.42
N GLY A 39 -0.72 32.80 11.25
CA GLY A 39 -1.72 33.88 11.20
C GLY A 39 -2.58 33.92 9.93
N ARG A 40 -2.62 32.84 9.14
CA ARG A 40 -3.41 32.78 7.91
C ARG A 40 -4.85 32.40 8.23
N GLN A 41 -5.80 33.22 7.78
CA GLN A 41 -7.23 33.00 8.03
C GLN A 41 -7.68 31.68 7.38
N ARG A 42 -8.25 30.78 8.18
CA ARG A 42 -8.91 29.57 7.69
C ARG A 42 -10.09 29.97 6.80
N TYR A 43 -10.04 29.62 5.52
CA TYR A 43 -11.22 29.73 4.65
C TYR A 43 -12.28 28.74 5.14
N LYS A 44 -13.47 29.24 5.49
CA LYS A 44 -14.62 28.38 5.82
C LYS A 44 -15.11 27.76 4.51
N LEU A 45 -14.85 26.47 4.31
CA LEU A 45 -15.52 25.69 3.27
C LEU A 45 -17.00 25.56 3.65
N TYR A 46 -17.84 26.37 3.01
CA TYR A 46 -19.29 26.27 3.10
C TYR A 46 -19.72 25.03 2.31
N TYR A 47 -19.94 23.90 2.99
CA TYR A 47 -20.61 22.76 2.39
C TYR A 47 -22.09 23.13 2.23
N LYS A 48 -22.53 23.25 0.98
CA LYS A 48 -23.94 23.43 0.63
C LYS A 48 -24.47 22.05 0.27
N ASP A 49 -25.26 21.47 1.17
CA ASP A 49 -25.93 20.19 0.94
C ASP A 49 -26.83 20.31 -0.30
N PHE A 50 -26.72 19.33 -1.20
CA PHE A 50 -27.51 19.22 -2.43
C PHE A 50 -28.71 18.32 -2.13
N ASP A 51 -29.84 18.92 -1.73
CA ASP A 51 -31.12 18.22 -1.62
C ASP A 51 -32.02 18.53 -2.82
N PHE A 52 -32.70 17.49 -3.31
CA PHE A 52 -33.54 17.49 -4.52
C PHE A 52 -34.79 18.37 -4.34
N SER A 53 -35.09 19.17 -5.36
CA SER A 53 -36.25 20.07 -5.45
C SER A 53 -37.60 19.35 -5.44
N ASP A 54 -38.56 19.89 -4.69
CA ASP A 54 -39.91 20.21 -5.19
C ASP A 54 -40.51 21.40 -4.42
N SER A 55 -41.08 22.36 -5.14
CA SER A 55 -41.60 23.67 -4.66
C SER A 55 -42.99 23.54 -4.01
N SER A 56 -43.49 24.35 -3.08
CA SER A 56 -43.69 25.81 -3.16
C SER A 56 -44.31 26.41 -1.86
N SER A 57 -43.89 27.65 -1.53
CA SER A 57 -44.56 28.79 -0.84
C SER A 57 -45.23 28.68 0.55
N SER A 58 -44.75 29.44 1.54
CA SER A 58 -45.34 30.72 2.04
C SER A 58 -44.93 31.11 3.48
N GLU A 59 -44.34 32.32 3.61
CA GLU A 59 -44.29 33.30 4.72
C GLU A 59 -44.49 32.95 6.22
N SER A 60 -43.47 33.29 7.03
CA SER A 60 -43.45 34.40 8.04
C SER A 60 -42.94 34.11 9.46
N SER A 61 -42.20 35.11 9.97
CA SER A 61 -41.93 35.53 11.37
C SER A 61 -41.12 34.66 12.35
N SER A 62 -39.95 35.21 12.66
CA SER A 62 -39.27 35.30 13.97
C SER A 62 -39.90 34.64 15.19
N SER A 63 -39.10 33.88 15.93
CA SER A 63 -39.04 33.92 17.40
C SER A 63 -37.67 33.42 17.86
N SER A 64 -36.96 34.30 18.55
CA SER A 64 -35.78 33.98 19.34
C SER A 64 -36.29 33.49 20.68
N ASP A 65 -36.00 32.25 21.05
CA ASP A 65 -36.16 31.82 22.43
C ASP A 65 -34.91 31.08 22.88
N SER A 66 -34.21 31.77 23.77
CA SER A 66 -33.11 31.25 24.56
C SER A 66 -33.63 30.15 25.47
N SER A 67 -32.96 29.01 25.49
CA SER A 67 -33.09 28.05 26.57
C SER A 67 -31.69 27.56 26.92
N SER A 68 -31.17 28.17 27.98
CA SER A 68 -30.00 27.71 28.71
C SER A 68 -30.22 26.28 29.18
N SER A 69 -29.30 25.39 28.85
CA SER A 69 -29.14 24.10 29.52
C SER A 69 -27.69 23.67 29.38
N GLU A 70 -26.95 23.94 30.45
CA GLU A 70 -25.77 23.24 30.94
C GLU A 70 -24.69 22.86 29.91
N GLU A 71 -23.70 23.75 29.82
CA GLU A 71 -22.38 23.43 29.29
C GLU A 71 -21.74 22.31 30.12
N LYS A 72 -21.88 21.06 29.68
CA LYS A 72 -20.81 20.09 29.93
C LYS A 72 -19.61 20.54 29.09
N PRO A 73 -18.44 20.81 29.68
CA PRO A 73 -17.24 20.88 28.88
C PRO A 73 -17.08 19.49 28.29
N HIS A 74 -17.41 19.32 27.01
CA HIS A 74 -16.81 18.25 26.24
C HIS A 74 -15.33 18.57 26.32
N GLU A 75 -14.62 17.89 27.23
CA GLU A 75 -13.20 17.70 27.13
C GLU A 75 -12.97 17.11 25.76
N TYR A 76 -12.76 17.99 24.78
CA TYR A 76 -12.14 17.63 23.53
C TYR A 76 -10.74 17.23 23.94
N PHE A 77 -10.61 15.95 24.31
CA PHE A 77 -9.35 15.26 24.28
C PHE A 77 -8.77 15.62 22.92
N PHE A 78 -7.73 16.45 22.94
CA PHE A 78 -6.83 16.60 21.81
C PHE A 78 -6.21 15.22 21.71
N GLU A 79 -6.94 14.29 21.09
CA GLU A 79 -6.45 12.98 20.74
C GLU A 79 -5.28 13.31 19.87
N LYS A 80 -4.09 13.25 20.49
CA LYS A 80 -2.81 13.47 19.83
C LYS A 80 -2.97 12.70 18.55
N GLN A 81 -3.03 13.41 17.43
CA GLN A 81 -2.90 12.78 16.13
C GLN A 81 -1.52 12.17 16.20
N GLN A 82 -1.47 10.92 16.65
CA GLN A 82 -0.30 10.10 16.52
C GLN A 82 -0.07 10.17 15.03
N TYR A 83 1.02 10.80 14.63
CA TYR A 83 1.58 10.57 13.31
C TYR A 83 1.80 9.06 13.28
N THR A 84 0.79 8.32 12.86
CA THR A 84 0.92 6.93 12.51
C THR A 84 1.90 6.99 11.36
N GLU A 85 3.15 6.60 11.61
CA GLU A 85 4.07 6.22 10.55
C GLU A 85 3.22 5.47 9.54
N LYS A 86 3.09 6.00 8.31
CA LYS A 86 2.08 5.53 7.37
C LYS A 86 2.10 4.02 7.37
N ASP A 87 1.08 3.40 7.96
CA ASP A 87 1.12 1.96 8.14
C ASP A 87 0.98 1.37 6.74
N CYS A 88 1.95 0.55 6.33
CA CYS A 88 1.81 -0.19 5.09
C CYS A 88 1.11 -1.52 5.36
N PRO A 89 -0.20 -1.65 5.05
CA PRO A 89 -0.91 -2.88 5.32
C PRO A 89 -0.44 -4.00 4.39
N VAL A 90 -0.30 -5.20 4.97
CA VAL A 90 -0.17 -6.44 4.23
C VAL A 90 -1.56 -6.84 3.74
N LYS A 91 -1.73 -6.94 2.43
CA LYS A 91 -2.96 -7.44 1.80
C LYS A 91 -2.81 -8.93 1.49
N HIS A 92 -3.92 -9.65 1.38
CA HIS A 92 -3.88 -11.04 0.94
C HIS A 92 -4.45 -11.13 -0.47
N GLN A 93 -3.67 -11.68 -1.40
CA GLN A 93 -4.02 -11.76 -2.81
C GLN A 93 -3.57 -13.09 -3.40
N ALA A 94 -4.39 -13.70 -4.25
CA ALA A 94 -3.98 -14.83 -5.07
C ALA A 94 -2.76 -14.45 -5.90
N GLN A 95 -1.80 -15.36 -5.94
CA GLN A 95 -0.59 -15.21 -6.74
C GLN A 95 -0.57 -16.28 -7.82
N TYR A 96 0.17 -15.99 -8.90
CA TYR A 96 0.43 -16.96 -9.93
C TYR A 96 1.92 -16.99 -10.28
N VAL A 97 2.36 -18.12 -10.79
CA VAL A 97 3.72 -18.32 -11.30
C VAL A 97 3.64 -19.07 -12.63
N GLU A 98 4.45 -18.65 -13.59
CA GLU A 98 4.55 -19.30 -14.89
C GLU A 98 5.78 -20.21 -14.87
N GLN A 99 5.57 -21.51 -15.05
CA GLN A 99 6.61 -22.53 -15.08
C GLN A 99 6.54 -23.24 -16.43
N GLY A 100 7.34 -22.77 -17.40
CA GLY A 100 7.32 -23.29 -18.77
C GLY A 100 5.94 -23.10 -19.42
N ASP A 101 5.35 -24.21 -19.88
CA ASP A 101 4.05 -24.21 -20.58
C ASP A 101 2.84 -24.27 -19.63
N LYS A 102 3.04 -24.07 -18.33
CA LYS A 102 1.97 -24.11 -17.31
C LYS A 102 1.94 -22.84 -16.46
N ILE A 103 0.73 -22.37 -16.16
CA ILE A 103 0.44 -21.30 -15.20
C ILE A 103 -0.10 -21.94 -13.93
N CYS A 104 0.57 -21.70 -12.82
CA CYS A 104 0.20 -22.22 -11.51
C CYS A 104 -0.33 -21.10 -10.62
N PHE A 105 -1.53 -21.30 -10.09
CA PHE A 105 -2.24 -20.38 -9.22
C PHE A 105 -2.21 -20.89 -7.79
N THR A 106 -2.05 -20.01 -6.82
CA THR A 106 -2.07 -20.39 -5.40
C THR A 106 -3.47 -20.79 -4.99
N SER A 107 -3.60 -21.93 -4.30
CA SER A 107 -4.90 -22.39 -3.80
C SER A 107 -5.50 -21.38 -2.82
N ARG A 108 -4.65 -20.77 -1.97
CA ARG A 108 -5.04 -19.75 -0.99
C ARG A 108 -4.37 -18.40 -1.27
N PRO A 109 -5.01 -17.27 -0.93
CA PRO A 109 -4.41 -15.94 -1.03
C PRO A 109 -3.13 -15.84 -0.20
N LEU A 110 -2.09 -15.22 -0.77
CA LEU A 110 -0.81 -15.01 -0.12
C LEU A 110 -0.65 -13.55 0.33
N PRO A 111 0.11 -13.31 1.43
CA PRO A 111 0.40 -11.95 1.87
C PRO A 111 1.22 -11.21 0.81
N THR A 112 0.82 -9.99 0.49
CA THR A 112 1.41 -9.08 -0.49
C THR A 112 1.42 -7.66 0.06
N CYS A 113 2.42 -6.88 -0.31
CA CYS A 113 2.45 -5.46 0.03
C CYS A 113 1.53 -4.68 -0.91
N ALA A 114 0.90 -3.61 -0.40
CA ALA A 114 0.07 -2.72 -1.21
C ALA A 114 0.88 -1.99 -2.31
N SER A 115 0.19 -1.37 -3.27
CA SER A 115 0.74 -0.76 -4.49
C SER A 115 1.72 0.40 -4.28
N GLN A 116 1.96 0.84 -3.04
CA GLN A 116 2.92 1.90 -2.69
C GLN A 116 3.94 1.46 -1.62
N CYS A 117 4.13 0.15 -1.49
CA CYS A 117 5.01 -0.44 -0.50
C CYS A 117 5.87 -1.55 -1.07
N LYS A 118 7.03 -1.76 -0.47
CA LYS A 118 7.92 -2.88 -0.77
C LYS A 118 8.06 -3.80 0.43
N ALA A 119 8.32 -5.07 0.14
CA ALA A 119 8.67 -6.06 1.14
C ALA A 119 10.09 -5.77 1.66
N ALA A 120 10.22 -5.45 2.95
CA ALA A 120 11.52 -5.24 3.60
C ALA A 120 12.25 -6.58 3.85
N GLU A 121 11.51 -7.60 4.28
CA GLU A 121 12.03 -8.94 4.55
C GLU A 121 11.13 -9.96 3.86
N LYS A 122 11.72 -10.90 3.11
CA LYS A 122 11.00 -11.98 2.41
C LYS A 122 11.37 -13.33 3.00
N VAL A 123 10.36 -14.15 3.30
CA VAL A 123 10.53 -15.49 3.85
C VAL A 123 10.09 -16.53 2.82
N PRO A 124 10.91 -17.56 2.54
CA PRO A 124 10.51 -18.65 1.68
C PRO A 124 9.43 -19.52 2.35
N LYS A 125 8.32 -19.78 1.66
CA LYS A 125 7.25 -20.68 2.10
C LYS A 125 6.82 -21.58 0.96
N TYR A 126 6.59 -22.85 1.26
CA TYR A 126 6.00 -23.80 0.33
C TYR A 126 4.48 -23.64 0.34
N VAL A 127 3.90 -23.43 -0.84
CA VAL A 127 2.46 -23.16 -1.02
C VAL A 127 1.92 -24.10 -2.08
N ASP A 128 0.75 -24.64 -1.78
CA ASP A 128 0.01 -25.49 -2.70
C ASP A 128 -0.60 -24.68 -3.84
N VAL A 129 -0.33 -25.14 -5.06
CA VAL A 129 -0.74 -24.49 -6.30
C VAL A 129 -1.55 -25.43 -7.18
N HIS A 130 -2.48 -24.84 -7.91
CA HIS A 130 -3.24 -25.46 -8.97
C HIS A 130 -2.66 -25.02 -10.32
N CYS A 131 -2.16 -25.96 -11.11
CA CYS A 131 -1.52 -25.66 -12.39
C CYS A 131 -2.42 -26.01 -13.56
N ARG A 132 -2.48 -25.12 -14.56
CA ARG A 132 -3.16 -25.32 -15.85
C ARG A 132 -2.21 -24.95 -16.98
N ASP A 133 -2.48 -25.45 -18.18
CA ASP A 133 -1.66 -25.13 -19.35
C ASP A 133 -1.83 -23.67 -19.78
N VAL A 134 -0.77 -23.06 -20.32
CA VAL A 134 -0.77 -21.65 -20.77
C VAL A 134 -1.75 -21.41 -21.93
N THR A 135 -2.02 -22.46 -22.72
CA THR A 135 -2.98 -22.45 -23.84
C THR A 135 -4.43 -22.42 -23.39
N ASP A 136 -4.70 -22.70 -22.11
CA ASP A 136 -6.03 -22.77 -21.56
C ASP A 136 -6.63 -21.36 -21.36
N SER A 137 -7.75 -21.09 -22.01
CA SER A 137 -8.44 -19.79 -21.95
C SER A 137 -8.78 -19.37 -20.52
N VAL A 138 -9.13 -20.32 -19.66
CA VAL A 138 -9.49 -20.05 -18.27
C VAL A 138 -8.27 -19.64 -17.44
N ALA A 139 -7.11 -20.23 -17.71
CA ALA A 139 -5.86 -19.85 -17.05
C ALA A 139 -5.47 -18.41 -17.38
N GLN A 140 -5.60 -18.01 -18.65
CA GLN A 140 -5.34 -16.64 -19.06
C GLN A 140 -6.31 -15.65 -18.43
N LEU A 141 -7.59 -16.01 -18.32
CA LEU A 141 -8.59 -15.19 -17.66
C LEU A 141 -8.26 -14.96 -16.18
N TYR A 142 -7.90 -16.02 -15.44
CA TYR A 142 -7.48 -15.88 -14.04
C TYR A 142 -6.22 -15.03 -13.89
N LYS A 143 -5.23 -15.20 -14.78
CA LYS A 143 -4.02 -14.36 -14.81
C LYS A 143 -4.40 -12.88 -14.95
N GLN A 144 -5.28 -12.54 -15.88
CA GLN A 144 -5.74 -11.16 -16.08
C GLN A 144 -6.50 -10.61 -14.87
N GLN A 145 -7.38 -11.41 -14.26
CA GLN A 145 -8.13 -11.02 -13.07
C GLN A 145 -7.21 -10.73 -11.88
N ILE A 146 -6.23 -11.60 -11.64
CA ILE A 146 -5.24 -11.41 -10.57
C ILE A 146 -4.43 -10.13 -10.80
N ARG A 147 -4.01 -9.86 -12.04
CA ARG A 147 -3.31 -8.61 -12.39
C ARG A 147 -4.15 -7.36 -12.14
N LYS A 148 -5.48 -7.46 -12.22
CA LYS A 148 -6.42 -6.37 -11.90
C LYS A 148 -6.70 -6.22 -10.39
N GLY A 149 -6.12 -7.05 -9.54
CA GLY A 149 -6.37 -7.00 -8.09
C GLY A 149 -7.47 -7.94 -7.59
N VAL A 150 -8.08 -8.74 -8.47
CA VAL A 150 -9.12 -9.70 -8.09
C VAL A 150 -8.48 -10.93 -7.44
N ASN A 151 -9.13 -11.47 -6.42
CA ASN A 151 -8.65 -12.61 -5.66
C ASN A 151 -9.57 -13.82 -5.90
N PRO A 152 -9.38 -14.59 -6.99
CA PRO A 152 -10.17 -15.78 -7.26
C PRO A 152 -9.87 -16.86 -6.21
N ASP A 153 -10.92 -17.41 -5.60
CA ASP A 153 -10.76 -18.53 -4.68
C ASP A 153 -10.49 -19.83 -5.46
N MET A 154 -9.35 -20.45 -5.18
CA MET A 154 -8.88 -21.68 -5.81
C MET A 154 -8.86 -22.85 -4.80
N SER A 155 -9.44 -22.66 -3.62
CA SER A 155 -9.46 -23.67 -2.54
C SER A 155 -10.22 -24.93 -2.93
N ASN A 156 -11.23 -24.81 -3.80
CA ASN A 156 -12.02 -25.93 -4.30
C ASN A 156 -11.41 -26.66 -5.50
N LYS A 157 -10.24 -26.24 -5.98
CA LYS A 157 -9.56 -26.87 -7.12
C LYS A 157 -8.48 -27.85 -6.64
N SER A 158 -8.14 -28.82 -7.47
CA SER A 158 -7.13 -29.83 -7.13
C SER A 158 -5.75 -29.20 -6.98
N VAL A 159 -5.08 -29.48 -5.86
CA VAL A 159 -3.67 -29.13 -5.68
C VAL A 159 -2.85 -30.01 -6.61
N THR A 160 -2.14 -29.40 -7.55
CA THR A 160 -1.30 -30.13 -8.52
C THR A 160 0.11 -30.30 -8.00
N LYS A 161 0.66 -29.27 -7.36
CA LYS A 161 2.06 -29.21 -6.92
C LYS A 161 2.21 -28.24 -5.76
N THR A 162 3.29 -28.36 -5.00
CA THR A 162 3.70 -27.37 -4.01
C THR A 162 4.91 -26.60 -4.55
N VAL A 163 4.83 -25.26 -4.57
CA VAL A 163 5.89 -24.39 -5.10
C VAL A 163 6.38 -23.44 -4.00
N LYS A 164 7.67 -23.11 -4.04
CA LYS A 164 8.30 -22.18 -3.10
C LYS A 164 8.02 -20.72 -3.52
N PHE A 165 7.34 -19.97 -2.66
CA PHE A 165 7.09 -18.54 -2.80
C PHE A 165 7.90 -17.74 -1.78
N PHE A 166 8.24 -16.50 -2.11
CA PHE A 166 8.92 -15.56 -1.21
C PHE A 166 7.93 -14.51 -0.70
N LEU A 167 7.43 -14.72 0.52
CA LEU A 167 6.36 -13.92 1.11
C LEU A 167 6.92 -12.74 1.92
N PRO A 168 6.30 -11.56 1.87
CA PRO A 168 6.68 -10.44 2.73
C PRO A 168 6.36 -10.75 4.19
N LYS A 169 7.36 -10.60 5.07
CA LYS A 169 7.16 -10.62 6.53
C LYS A 169 6.82 -9.25 7.07
N LYS A 170 7.37 -8.21 6.45
CA LYS A 170 7.09 -6.79 6.74
C LYS A 170 7.07 -6.00 5.44
N CYS A 171 6.13 -5.06 5.34
CA CYS A 171 6.03 -4.11 4.24
C CYS A 171 6.42 -2.72 4.74
N VAL A 172 7.18 -1.98 3.94
CA VAL A 172 7.62 -0.61 4.21
C VAL A 172 7.25 0.28 3.03
N HIS A 173 6.95 1.55 3.30
CA HIS A 173 6.78 2.54 2.25
C HIS A 173 8.11 2.80 1.52
N VAL A 174 7.98 3.14 0.24
CA VAL A 174 9.08 3.41 -0.69
C VAL A 174 9.07 4.88 -1.05
#